data_AF-A0A3P2ADV6-F1
#
_entry.id   AF-A0A3P2ADV6-F1
#
_cell.length_a   1.000
_cell.length_b   1.000
_cell.length_c   1.000
_cell.angle_alpha   90.00
_cell.angle_beta   90.00
_cell.angle_gamma   90.00
#
_symmetry.space_group_name_H-M   'P 1'
#
loop_
_entity.id
_entity.type
_entity.pdbx_description
1 polymer ?
#
loop_
_entity_poly.entity_id
_entity_poly.type
_entity_poly.pdbx_seq_one_letter_code
_entity_poly.pdbx_strand_id
1 'polypeptide(L)' 'MMIGKPKDETYYEEYKASILQVMAEEKLEIPIFYNVNFGHSVPIGIIPMGTEVELNCEEKRIILTECPTIE' A
#
# COMPACT_ATOMS: atom_id res chain seq x y z
N MET A 1 -1.87 4.49 4.41
CA MET A 1 -1.64 4.62 2.96
C MET A 1 -0.96 3.35 2.44
N MET A 2 -1.42 2.83 1.30
CA MET A 2 -0.80 1.66 0.64
C MET A 2 -0.19 2.07 -0.69
N ILE A 3 1.01 1.62 -0.98
CA ILE A 3 1.73 1.90 -2.22
C ILE A 3 2.18 0.58 -2.83
N GLY A 4 1.76 0.36 -4.08
CA GLY A 4 2.11 -0.83 -4.84
C GLY A 4 3.60 -0.88 -5.18
N LYS A 5 4.12 -2.08 -5.41
CA LYS A 5 5.48 -2.27 -5.92
C LYS A 5 5.65 -1.55 -7.27
N PRO A 6 6.63 -0.63 -7.41
CA PRO A 6 6.94 -0.01 -8.69
C PRO A 6 7.25 -1.06 -9.75
N LYS A 7 6.77 -0.83 -10.98
CA LYS A 7 7.06 -1.72 -12.11
C LYS A 7 8.57 -1.82 -12.33
N ASP A 8 9.07 -3.05 -12.43
CA ASP A 8 10.50 -3.35 -12.59
C ASP A 8 11.39 -2.74 -11.50
N GLU A 9 10.81 -2.42 -10.33
CA GLU A 9 11.48 -1.73 -9.21
C GLU A 9 12.09 -0.36 -9.59
N THR A 10 11.60 0.23 -10.66
CA THR A 10 12.09 1.53 -11.15
C THR A 10 11.80 2.61 -10.09
N TYR A 11 12.83 3.37 -9.71
CA TYR A 11 12.79 4.43 -8.69
C TYR A 11 12.37 3.99 -7.29
N TYR A 12 12.62 2.72 -6.94
CA TYR A 12 12.15 2.14 -5.68
C TYR A 12 12.57 2.92 -4.44
N GLU A 13 13.81 3.42 -4.38
CA GLU A 13 14.34 4.18 -3.25
C GLU A 13 14.00 5.68 -3.33
N GLU A 14 14.02 6.25 -4.53
CA GLU A 14 13.70 7.65 -4.78
C GLU A 14 12.26 7.96 -4.39
N TYR A 15 11.31 7.08 -4.73
CA TYR A 15 9.91 7.22 -4.30
C TYR A 15 9.78 7.18 -2.77
N LYS A 16 10.46 6.27 -2.08
CA LYS A 16 10.44 6.25 -0.61
C LYS A 16 10.94 7.57 -0.03
N ALA A 17 12.05 8.09 -0.55
CA ALA A 17 12.62 9.35 -0.09
C ALA A 17 11.64 10.52 -0.30
N SER A 18 11.05 10.65 -1.49
CA SER A 18 10.07 11.70 -1.79
C SER A 18 8.81 11.60 -0.93
N ILE A 19 8.29 10.39 -0.71
CA ILE A 19 7.11 10.18 0.15
C ILE A 19 7.43 10.61 1.58
N LEU A 20 8.54 10.14 2.16
CA LEU A 20 8.91 10.48 3.53
C LEU A 20 9.19 11.98 3.71
N GLN A 21 9.75 12.64 2.68
CA GLN A 21 9.94 14.08 2.67
C GLN A 21 8.60 14.82 2.80
N VAL A 22 7.62 14.51 1.94
CA VAL A 22 6.30 15.17 1.98
C VAL A 22 5.59 14.88 3.30
N MET A 23 5.69 13.65 3.81
CA MET A 23 5.12 13.30 5.12
C MET A 23 5.68 14.18 6.26
N ALA A 24 6.98 14.46 6.23
CA ALA A 24 7.64 15.31 7.22
C ALA A 24 7.26 16.79 7.06
N GLU A 25 7.24 17.30 5.82
CA GLU A 25 6.86 18.68 5.49
C GLU A 25 5.42 18.99 5.92
N GLU A 26 4.50 18.06 5.65
CA GLU A 26 3.07 18.16 6.00
C GLU A 26 2.75 17.70 7.43
N LYS A 27 3.76 17.23 8.19
CA LYS A 27 3.62 16.73 9.58
C LYS A 27 2.55 15.62 9.71
N LEU A 28 2.51 14.71 8.75
CA LEU A 28 1.56 13.59 8.73
C LEU A 28 2.15 12.36 9.42
N GLU A 29 1.41 11.82 10.39
CA GLU A 29 1.78 10.60 11.14
C GLU A 29 0.85 9.43 10.76
N ILE A 30 0.63 9.21 9.47
CA ILE A 30 -0.19 8.09 8.99
C ILE A 30 0.67 6.86 8.66
N PRO A 31 0.19 5.64 8.92
CA PRO A 31 0.92 4.42 8.56
C PRO A 31 1.06 4.25 7.04
N ILE A 32 2.25 3.83 6.60
CA ILE A 32 2.56 3.61 5.17
C ILE A 32 2.97 2.15 4.96
N PHE A 33 2.24 1.48 4.07
CA PHE A 33 2.59 0.16 3.55
C PHE A 33 3.16 0.34 2.16
N TYR A 34 4.45 0.02 2.01
CA TYR A 34 5.17 0.14 0.75
C TYR A 34 5.50 -1.25 0.18
N ASN A 35 5.68 -1.35 -1.13
CA ASN A 35 5.97 -2.61 -1.82
C ASN A 35 4.85 -3.66 -1.72
N VAL A 36 3.58 -3.21 -1.76
CA VAL A 36 2.45 -4.13 -1.77
C VAL A 36 2.28 -4.74 -3.18
N ASN A 37 1.91 -6.02 -3.26
CA ASN A 37 1.69 -6.73 -4.51
C ASN A 37 0.38 -6.33 -5.21
N PHE A 38 0.18 -5.04 -5.53
CA PHE A 38 -0.87 -4.56 -6.44
C PHE A 38 -0.27 -3.55 -7.43
N GLY A 39 -0.95 -3.35 -8.56
CA GLY A 39 -0.47 -2.46 -9.63
C GLY A 39 0.17 -3.23 -10.78
N HIS A 40 1.30 -2.75 -11.30
CA HIS A 40 1.90 -3.24 -12.55
C HIS A 40 3.02 -4.27 -12.36
N SER A 41 3.33 -4.66 -11.12
CA SER A 41 4.32 -5.71 -10.83
C SER A 41 3.64 -7.06 -10.63
N VAL A 42 4.20 -8.11 -11.22
CA VAL A 42 3.71 -9.48 -11.05
C VAL A 42 4.40 -10.18 -9.85
N PRO A 43 3.71 -11.08 -9.13
CA PRO A 43 2.28 -11.39 -9.21
C PRO A 43 1.40 -10.25 -8.66
N ILE A 44 0.23 -10.05 -9.26
CA ILE A 44 -0.72 -8.98 -8.90
C ILE A 44 -1.82 -9.56 -8.01
N GLY A 45 -1.94 -9.03 -6.79
CA GLY A 45 -3.04 -9.24 -5.87
C GLY A 45 -4.24 -8.35 -6.21
N ILE A 46 -5.43 -8.80 -5.81
CA ILE A 46 -6.70 -8.10 -6.03
C ILE A 46 -7.01 -7.28 -4.77
N ILE A 47 -7.23 -5.98 -4.94
CA ILE A 47 -7.75 -5.09 -3.89
C ILE A 47 -9.14 -4.62 -4.34
N PRO A 48 -10.22 -5.13 -3.72
CA PRO A 48 -11.56 -4.67 -4.01
C PRO A 48 -11.74 -3.20 -3.63
N MET A 49 -12.22 -2.39 -4.57
CA MET A 49 -12.44 -0.97 -4.33
C MET A 49 -13.77 -0.75 -3.60
N GLY A 50 -13.76 0.07 -2.56
CA GLY A 50 -14.94 0.36 -1.74
C GLY A 50 -15.18 -0.59 -0.58
N THR A 51 -14.36 -1.65 -0.44
CA THR A 51 -14.37 -2.59 0.69
C THR A 51 -13.50 -2.06 1.83
N GLU A 52 -13.92 -2.31 3.07
CA GLU A 52 -13.11 -1.98 4.25
C GLU A 52 -11.91 -2.92 4.40
N VAL A 53 -10.76 -2.35 4.79
CA VAL A 53 -9.48 -3.05 4.91
C VAL A 53 -8.76 -2.61 6.18
N GLU A 54 -8.29 -3.57 6.96
CA GLU A 54 -7.43 -3.32 8.11
C GLU A 54 -5.95 -3.36 7.69
N LEU A 55 -5.18 -2.37 8.17
CA LEU A 55 -3.71 -2.32 8.06
C LEU A 55 -3.09 -2.62 9.42
N ASN A 56 -2.76 -3.89 9.66
CA ASN A 56 -2.09 -4.30 10.89
C ASN A 56 -0.60 -3.96 10.82
N CYS A 57 -0.20 -2.86 11.48
CA CYS A 57 1.16 -2.35 11.43
C CYS A 57 2.17 -3.19 12.23
N GLU A 58 1.71 -3.92 13.25
CA GLU A 58 2.55 -4.78 14.08
C GLU A 58 2.97 -6.05 13.32
N GLU A 59 2.00 -6.74 12.73
CA GLU A 59 2.21 -7.97 11.96
C GLU A 59 2.56 -7.70 10.49
N LYS A 60 2.46 -6.45 10.04
CA LYS A 60 2.65 -6.02 8.64
C LYS A 60 1.70 -6.75 7.68
N ARG A 61 0.41 -6.80 8.04
CA ARG A 61 -0.65 -7.48 7.26
C ARG A 61 -1.69 -6.50 6.74
N ILE A 62 -2.26 -6.85 5.60
CA ILE A 62 -3.43 -6.20 4.98
C ILE A 62 -4.56 -7.22 5.02
N ILE A 63 -5.69 -6.88 5.62
CA ILE A 63 -6.78 -7.81 5.91
C ILE A 63 -8.08 -7.24 5.33
N LEU A 64 -8.76 -7.99 4.46
CA LEU A 64 -10.13 -7.68 4.05
C LEU A 64 -11.07 -8.04 5.21
N THR A 65 -11.85 -7.07 5.69
CA THR A 65 -12.73 -7.28 6.86
C THR A 65 -14.07 -7.91 6.50
N GLU A 66 -14.39 -7.98 5.20
CA GLU A 66 -15.64 -8.50 4.67
C GLU A 66 -15.44 -9.20 3.31
N CYS A 67 -16.47 -9.95 2.87
CA CYS A 67 -16.49 -10.54 1.54
C CYS A 67 -16.78 -9.45 0.49
N PRO A 68 -15.92 -9.27 -0.54
CA PRO A 68 -16.11 -8.22 -1.54
C PRO A 68 -17.10 -8.58 -2.65
N THR A 69 -17.72 -9.77 -2.60
CA THR A 69 -18.65 -10.26 -3.62
C THR A 69 -20.00 -10.64 -2.99
N ILE A 70 -21.08 -10.40 -3.74
CA ILE A 70 -22.37 -11.03 -3.47
C ILE A 70 -22.31 -12.51 -3.86
N GLU A 71 -22.95 -13.37 -3.07
CA GLU A 71 -23.16 -14.79 -3.41
C GLU A 71 -24.14 -14.96 -4.56
#